data_AF-A0A529SE89-F1
#
_entry.id   AF-A0A529SE89-F1
#
_cell.length_a   1.000
_cell.length_b   1.000
_cell.length_c   1.000
_cell.angle_alpha   90.00
_cell.angle_beta   90.00
_cell.angle_gamma   90.00
#
_symmetry.space_group_name_H-M   'P 1'
#
loop_
_entity.id
_entity.type
_entity.pdbx_description
1 polymer ?
#
loop_
_entity_poly.entity_id
_entity_poly.type
_entity_poly.pdbx_seq_one_letter_code
_entity_poly.pdbx_strand_id
1 'polypeptide(L)'
;LSGGLVWQSMQSRVVPYVVEVDGFGETRAVAPAVRNYEPSDAQIAWHLGRFIQNVRSVSTDPVLVRQNWLAAYDFASDRAALFLNEYAKANDPFGQIGTRSVSVQ
;
A
#
# COMPACT_ATOMS: atom_id res chain seq x y z
N LEU A 1 45.76 -18.33 -4.76
CA LEU A 1 44.54 -18.83 -5.46
C LEU A 1 43.28 -18.70 -4.59
N SER A 2 43.19 -17.65 -3.75
CA SER A 2 42.20 -17.63 -2.64
C SER A 2 41.25 -16.42 -2.67
N GLY A 3 41.49 -15.42 -3.53
CA GLY A 3 40.67 -14.20 -3.60
C GLY A 3 39.39 -14.33 -4.43
N GLY A 4 39.37 -15.23 -5.42
CA GLY A 4 38.22 -15.41 -6.32
C GLY A 4 37.00 -16.07 -5.66
N LEU A 5 37.21 -16.85 -4.58
CA LEU A 5 36.14 -17.58 -3.90
C LEU A 5 35.32 -16.70 -2.94
N VAL A 6 35.86 -15.58 -2.46
CA VAL A 6 35.16 -14.65 -1.57
C VAL A 6 34.14 -13.81 -2.33
N TRP A 7 34.41 -13.47 -3.59
CA TRP A 7 33.52 -12.64 -4.40
C TRP A 7 32.20 -13.35 -4.74
N GLN A 8 32.24 -14.67 -4.94
CA GLN A 8 31.04 -15.45 -5.21
C GLN A 8 30.15 -15.64 -3.98
N SER A 9 30.70 -15.56 -2.76
CA SER A 9 29.91 -15.72 -1.53
C SER A 9 29.12 -14.47 -1.11
N MET A 10 29.36 -13.32 -1.74
CA MET A 10 28.64 -12.07 -1.43
C MET A 10 27.35 -11.88 -2.23
N GLN A 11 27.12 -12.67 -3.29
CA GLN A 11 25.92 -12.58 -4.10
C GLN A 11 24.77 -13.42 -3.52
N SER A 12 24.38 -13.13 -2.28
CA SER A 12 23.25 -13.79 -1.63
C SER A 12 21.94 -13.26 -2.22
N ARG A 13 21.39 -13.93 -3.23
CA ARG A 13 20.04 -13.66 -3.74
C ARG A 13 19.03 -14.43 -2.89
N VAL A 14 18.40 -13.72 -1.95
CA VAL A 14 17.25 -14.24 -1.21
C VAL A 14 16.03 -14.15 -2.10
N VAL A 15 15.50 -15.30 -2.52
CA VAL A 15 14.17 -15.38 -3.14
C VAL A 15 13.23 -15.87 -2.04
N PRO A 16 12.39 -15.01 -1.45
CA PRO A 16 11.46 -15.46 -0.42
C PRO A 16 10.35 -16.29 -1.08
N TYR A 17 10.02 -17.43 -0.47
CA TYR A 17 8.86 -18.24 -0.80
C TYR A 17 7.96 -18.32 0.42
N VAL A 18 6.67 -17.99 0.26
CA VAL A 18 5.64 -18.15 1.29
C VAL A 18 4.86 -19.42 0.94
N VAL A 19 4.81 -20.36 1.87
CA VAL A 19 3.97 -21.56 1.76
C VAL A 19 2.89 -21.49 2.84
N GLU A 20 1.63 -21.51 2.41
CA GLU A 20 0.50 -21.68 3.29
C GLU A 20 0.28 -23.19 3.46
N VAL A 21 0.45 -23.69 4.68
CA VAL A 21 0.19 -25.09 5.03
C VAL A 21 -1.21 -25.17 5.64
N ASP A 22 -2.18 -25.57 4.82
CA ASP A 22 -3.41 -26.19 5.33
C ASP A 22 -3.16 -27.69 5.46
N GLY A 23 -3.70 -28.31 6.52
CA GLY A 23 -3.32 -29.62 7.06
C GLY A 23 -3.57 -30.85 6.17
N PHE A 24 -3.83 -30.66 4.87
CA PHE A 24 -4.19 -31.72 3.92
C PHE A 24 -3.27 -31.84 2.68
N GLY A 25 -2.14 -31.14 2.63
CA GLY A 25 -1.01 -31.54 1.76
C GLY A 25 -1.19 -31.34 0.25
N GLU A 26 -2.20 -30.59 -0.20
CA GLU A 26 -2.32 -30.19 -1.60
C GLU A 26 -1.48 -28.93 -1.89
N THR A 27 -0.48 -29.06 -2.77
CA THR A 27 0.39 -27.96 -3.18
C THR A 27 -0.34 -27.08 -4.19
N ARG A 28 -1.03 -26.03 -3.74
CA ARG A 28 -1.61 -25.04 -4.66
C ARG A 28 -0.48 -24.19 -5.23
N ALA A 29 -0.29 -24.24 -6.55
CA ALA A 29 0.76 -23.51 -7.24
C ALA A 29 0.72 -22.01 -6.89
N VAL A 30 1.85 -21.46 -6.46
CA VAL A 30 2.05 -20.02 -6.31
C VAL A 30 2.03 -19.42 -7.71
N ALA A 31 0.89 -18.90 -8.14
CA ALA A 31 0.79 -18.17 -9.39
C ALA A 31 1.49 -16.80 -9.25
N PRO A 32 2.19 -16.31 -10.29
CA PRO A 32 2.68 -14.93 -10.30
C PRO A 32 1.51 -13.97 -10.02
N ALA A 33 1.78 -12.86 -9.32
CA ALA A 33 0.82 -11.75 -9.24
C ALA A 33 0.26 -11.49 -10.63
N VAL A 34 -1.06 -11.51 -10.77
CA VAL A 34 -1.77 -11.51 -12.05
C VAL A 34 -1.28 -10.31 -12.87
N ARG A 35 -0.36 -10.56 -13.81
CA ARG A 35 0.31 -9.48 -14.57
C ARG A 35 -0.64 -8.78 -15.54
N ASN A 36 -1.75 -9.43 -15.89
CA ASN A 36 -2.73 -8.95 -16.86
C ASN A 36 -4.11 -8.81 -16.21
N TYR A 37 -4.17 -8.24 -15.00
CA TYR A 37 -5.44 -7.95 -14.36
C TYR A 37 -6.05 -6.69 -14.99
N GLU A 38 -7.19 -6.85 -15.66
CA GLU A 38 -8.02 -5.75 -16.14
C GLU A 38 -9.20 -5.56 -15.17
N PRO A 39 -9.17 -4.55 -14.30
CA PRO A 39 -10.30 -4.26 -13.41
C PRO A 39 -11.50 -3.76 -14.21
N SER A 40 -12.70 -4.13 -13.79
CA SER A 40 -13.92 -3.55 -14.35
C SER A 40 -14.13 -2.11 -13.89
N ASP A 41 -14.90 -1.33 -14.65
CA ASP A 41 -15.23 0.06 -14.29
C ASP A 41 -15.81 0.19 -12.87
N ALA A 42 -16.61 -0.79 -12.43
CA ALA A 42 -17.17 -0.81 -11.08
C ALA A 42 -16.07 -0.98 -10.01
N GLN A 43 -15.05 -1.82 -10.28
CA GLN A 43 -13.90 -1.99 -9.38
C GLN A 43 -13.06 -0.72 -9.34
N ILE A 44 -12.79 -0.11 -10.50
CA ILE A 44 -12.06 1.17 -10.58
C ILE A 44 -12.81 2.26 -9.80
N ALA A 45 -14.11 2.41 -10.03
CA ALA A 45 -14.94 3.41 -9.36
C ALA A 45 -14.93 3.21 -7.84
N TRP A 46 -15.02 1.96 -7.36
CA TRP A 46 -14.97 1.65 -5.95
C TRP A 46 -13.63 2.04 -5.32
N HIS A 47 -12.51 1.61 -5.93
CA HIS A 47 -11.17 1.94 -5.42
C HIS A 47 -10.89 3.44 -5.45
N LEU A 48 -11.28 4.12 -6.53
CA LEU A 48 -11.11 5.56 -6.66
C LEU A 48 -11.93 6.33 -5.63
N GLY A 49 -13.20 5.96 -5.44
CA GLY A 49 -14.06 6.56 -4.42
C GLY A 49 -13.48 6.40 -3.02
N ARG A 50 -13.00 5.19 -2.68
CA ARG A 50 -12.35 4.89 -1.41
C ARG A 50 -11.07 5.71 -1.20
N PHE A 51 -10.24 5.83 -2.24
CA PHE A 51 -9.03 6.64 -2.21
C PHE A 51 -9.34 8.12 -1.93
N ILE A 52 -10.33 8.70 -2.64
CA ILE A 52 -10.75 10.09 -2.44
C ILE A 52 -11.30 10.28 -1.03
N GLN A 53 -12.13 9.36 -0.55
CA GLN A 53 -12.66 9.38 0.82
C GLN A 53 -11.53 9.39 1.86
N ASN A 54 -10.56 8.50 1.72
CA ASN A 54 -9.44 8.38 2.65
C ASN A 54 -8.60 9.67 2.71
N VAL A 55 -8.31 10.28 1.55
CA VAL A 55 -7.45 11.48 1.49
C VAL A 55 -8.18 12.75 1.94
N ARG A 56 -9.50 12.85 1.72
CA ARG A 56 -10.26 14.09 1.93
C ARG A 56 -11.13 14.11 3.19
N SER A 57 -11.35 12.97 3.83
CA SER A 57 -12.12 12.91 5.08
C SER A 57 -11.22 13.24 6.27
N VAL A 58 -11.76 14.01 7.21
CA VAL A 58 -11.09 14.35 8.47
C VAL A 58 -12.00 13.89 9.60
N SER A 59 -11.46 13.08 10.49
CA SER A 59 -12.16 12.63 11.70
C SER A 59 -11.64 13.38 12.91
N THR A 60 -12.49 13.49 13.93
CA THR A 60 -12.10 13.93 15.27
C THR A 60 -11.14 12.94 15.93
N ASP A 61 -11.11 11.69 15.48
CA ASP A 61 -10.17 10.65 15.93
C ASP A 61 -8.87 10.67 15.09
N PRO A 62 -7.71 10.99 15.69
CA PRO A 62 -6.43 10.99 14.99
C PRO A 62 -5.99 9.62 14.47
N VAL A 63 -6.42 8.53 15.12
CA VAL A 63 -6.10 7.18 14.69
C VAL A 63 -6.76 6.89 13.36
N LEU A 64 -8.04 7.25 13.22
CA LEU A 64 -8.78 7.06 11.97
C LEU A 64 -8.20 7.89 10.82
N VAL A 65 -7.83 9.16 11.08
CA VAL A 65 -7.18 9.98 10.05
C VAL A 65 -5.87 9.35 9.59
N ARG A 66 -5.03 8.87 10.52
CA ARG A 66 -3.79 8.17 10.15
C ARG A 66 -4.07 6.90 9.34
N GLN A 67 -5.03 6.09 9.75
CA GLN A 67 -5.39 4.86 9.04
C GLN A 67 -5.85 5.14 7.61
N ASN A 68 -6.68 6.17 7.42
CA ASN A 68 -7.12 6.59 6.09
C ASN A 68 -5.93 6.97 5.21
N TRP A 69 -4.99 7.75 5.73
CA TRP A 69 -3.79 8.14 4.99
C TRP A 69 -2.89 6.96 4.64
N LEU A 70 -2.65 6.03 5.56
CA LEU A 70 -1.91 4.80 5.28
C LEU A 70 -2.60 3.97 4.19
N ALA A 71 -3.92 3.80 4.29
CA ALA A 71 -4.71 3.10 3.28
C ALA A 71 -4.68 3.81 1.92
N ALA A 72 -4.51 5.14 1.86
CA ALA A 72 -4.33 5.84 0.59
C ALA A 72 -2.92 5.60 0.01
N TYR A 73 -1.88 5.53 0.85
CA TYR A 73 -0.52 5.23 0.40
C TYR A 73 -0.38 3.82 -0.18
N ASP A 74 -1.16 2.86 0.30
CA ASP A 74 -1.18 1.49 -0.25
C ASP A 74 -1.58 1.45 -1.74
N PHE A 75 -2.29 2.47 -2.23
CA PHE A 75 -2.70 2.60 -3.64
C PHE A 75 -1.87 3.63 -4.41
N ALA A 76 -0.87 4.25 -3.79
CA ALA A 76 -0.03 5.26 -4.41
C ALA A 76 1.27 4.65 -4.96
N SER A 77 1.64 5.03 -6.19
CA SER A 77 3.02 4.83 -6.65
C SER A 77 3.97 5.79 -5.92
N ASP A 78 5.28 5.54 -5.98
CA ASP A 78 6.30 6.40 -5.35
C ASP A 78 6.13 7.88 -5.74
N ARG A 79 5.87 8.16 -7.02
CA ARG A 79 5.61 9.52 -7.51
C ARG A 79 4.31 10.10 -6.95
N ALA A 80 3.26 9.30 -6.86
CA ALA A 80 1.99 9.74 -6.29
C ALA A 80 2.09 9.99 -4.78
N ALA A 81 2.88 9.19 -4.06
CA ALA A 81 3.13 9.38 -2.63
C ALA A 81 3.84 10.71 -2.36
N LEU A 82 4.81 11.12 -3.19
CA LEU A 82 5.42 12.45 -3.11
C LEU A 82 4.40 13.58 -3.28
N PHE A 83 3.50 13.45 -4.26
CA PHE A 83 2.42 14.42 -4.46
C PHE A 83 1.45 14.46 -3.26
N LEU A 84 1.07 13.30 -2.74
CA LEU A 84 0.20 13.19 -1.56
C LEU A 84 0.83 13.83 -0.32
N ASN A 85 2.15 13.67 -0.12
CA ASN A 85 2.88 14.32 0.96
C ASN A 85 2.80 15.85 0.86
N GLU A 86 3.03 16.41 -0.33
CA GLU A 86 2.93 17.86 -0.54
C GLU A 86 1.48 18.36 -0.38
N TYR A 87 0.50 17.60 -0.87
CA TYR A 87 -0.91 17.89 -0.63
C TYR A 87 -1.26 17.88 0.86
N ALA A 88 -0.76 16.91 1.63
CA ALA A 88 -0.97 16.81 3.08
C ALA A 88 -0.40 18.04 3.80
N LYS A 89 0.83 18.44 3.48
CA LYS A 89 1.48 19.62 4.07
C LYS A 89 0.69 20.90 3.81
N ALA A 90 0.16 21.07 2.60
CA ALA A 90 -0.57 22.28 2.22
C ALA A 90 -1.96 22.38 2.87
N ASN A 91 -2.63 21.24 3.08
CA ASN A 91 -4.01 21.20 3.60
C ASN A 91 -4.10 20.91 5.11
N ASP A 92 -2.98 20.48 5.71
CA ASP A 92 -2.84 20.11 7.12
C ASP A 92 -4.04 19.31 7.68
N PRO A 93 -4.27 18.08 7.18
CA PRO A 93 -5.39 17.25 7.61
C PRO A 93 -5.26 16.83 9.08
N PHE A 94 -4.04 16.87 9.66
CA PHE A 94 -3.79 16.47 11.04
C PHE A 94 -3.95 17.63 12.03
N GLY A 95 -3.67 18.87 11.63
CA GLY A 95 -3.89 20.04 12.47
C GLY A 95 -5.36 20.36 12.75
N GLN A 96 -6.29 19.78 11.99
CA GLN A 96 -7.73 20.02 12.13
C GLN A 96 -8.46 18.97 12.99
N ILE A 97 -7.75 17.93 13.42
CA ILE A 97 -8.28 16.87 14.29
C ILE A 97 -8.75 17.48 15.61
N GLY A 98 -9.93 17.08 16.08
CA GLY A 98 -10.51 17.60 17.33
C GLY A 98 -11.28 18.92 17.17
N THR A 99 -11.11 19.64 16.06
CA THR A 99 -11.76 20.94 15.82
C THR A 99 -12.94 20.81 14.87
N ARG A 100 -12.83 19.96 13.83
CA ARG A 100 -13.94 19.68 12.91
C ARG A 100 -13.82 18.29 12.29
N SER A 101 -14.97 17.73 11.91
CA SER A 101 -15.05 16.54 11.08
C SER A 101 -15.50 16.91 9.66
N VAL A 102 -14.94 16.20 8.67
CA VAL A 102 -15.30 16.32 7.25
C VAL A 102 -15.55 14.91 6.74
N SER A 103 -16.76 14.68 6.23
CA SER A 103 -17.15 13.41 5.62
C SER A 103 -17.29 13.59 4.11
N VAL A 104 -16.74 12.67 3.34
CA VAL A 104 -16.87 12.59 1.88
C VAL A 104 -17.60 11.28 1.56
N GLN A 105 -18.53 11.30 0.62
CA GLN A 105 -19.34 10.14 0.22
C GLN A 105 -19.30 9.94 -1.29
#